data_AF-A0A2W0AUK9-F1
#
_entry.id   AF-A0A2W0AUK9-F1
#
_cell.length_a   1.000
_cell.length_b   1.000
_cell.length_c   1.000
_cell.angle_alpha   90.00
_cell.angle_beta   90.00
_cell.angle_gamma   90.00
#
_symmetry.space_group_name_H-M   'P 1'
#
loop_
_entity.id
_entity.type
_entity.pdbx_description
1 polymer ?
#
loop_
_entity_poly.entity_id
_entity_poly.type
_entity_poly.pdbx_seq_one_letter_code
_entity_poly.pdbx_strand_id
1 'polypeptide(L)' 'MFSTLEVCRQLYNDALKERREAWELCRTCVSFSMQSAQLPACKEADPALGNVYSQVLQDVLHRVDRTYHSFGAAGDFRAS' A
#
# COMPACT_ATOMS: atom_id res chain seq x y z
N MET A 1 -8.62 -6.01 -21.18
CA MET A 1 -7.26 -5.44 -21.06
C MET A 1 -7.29 -4.47 -19.90
N PHE A 2 -6.96 -4.94 -18.70
CA PHE A 2 -6.98 -4.10 -17.50
C PHE A 2 -5.86 -3.06 -17.64
N SER A 3 -6.26 -1.79 -17.69
CA SER A 3 -5.32 -0.69 -17.79
C SER A 3 -4.52 -0.65 -16.48
N THR A 4 -3.21 -0.42 -16.55
CA THR A 4 -2.31 -0.31 -15.38
C THR A 4 -2.90 0.54 -14.24
N LEU A 5 -3.69 1.56 -14.59
CA LEU A 5 -4.43 2.43 -13.67
C LEU A 5 -5.45 1.69 -12.79
N GLU A 6 -6.17 0.71 -13.32
CA GLU A 6 -7.19 -0.04 -12.58
C GLU A 6 -6.53 -0.94 -11.52
N VAL A 7 -5.43 -1.60 -11.90
CA VAL A 7 -4.61 -2.39 -10.97
C VAL A 7 -4.01 -1.50 -9.88
N CYS A 8 -3.49 -0.32 -10.23
CA CYS A 8 -2.98 0.64 -9.26
C CYS A 8 -4.07 1.13 -8.31
N ARG A 9 -5.29 1.38 -8.84
CA ARG A 9 -6.44 1.80 -8.04
C ARG A 9 -6.88 0.70 -7.09
N GLN A 10 -6.92 -0.55 -7.53
CA GLN A 10 -7.27 -1.69 -6.67
C GLN A 10 -6.24 -1.83 -5.54
N LEU A 11 -4.94 -1.85 -5.87
CA LEU A 11 -3.86 -1.91 -4.89
C LEU A 11 -3.94 -0.76 -3.86
N TYR A 12 -4.20 0.46 -4.31
CA TYR A 12 -4.36 1.62 -3.43
C TYR A 12 -5.50 1.42 -2.43
N ASN A 13 -6.65 0.90 -2.89
CA ASN A 13 -7.81 0.65 -2.02
C ASN A 13 -7.53 -0.50 -1.05
N ASP A 14 -6.94 -1.59 -1.50
CA ASP A 14 -6.53 -2.71 -0.64
C ASP A 14 -5.56 -2.26 0.45
N ALA A 15 -4.51 -1.52 0.08
CA ALA A 15 -3.53 -1.01 1.03
C ALA A 15 -4.14 -0.06 2.07
N LEU A 16 -5.11 0.78 1.67
CA LEU A 16 -5.85 1.64 2.58
C LEU A 16 -6.77 0.86 3.51
N LYS A 17 -7.45 -0.16 2.97
CA LYS A 17 -8.38 -0.99 3.73
C LYS A 17 -7.62 -1.76 4.80
N GLU A 18 -6.51 -2.40 4.44
CA GLU A 18 -5.66 -3.12 5.38
C GLU A 18 -5.13 -2.20 6.50
N ARG A 19 -4.64 -1.00 6.16
CA ARG A 19 -4.21 0.00 7.16
C ARG A 19 -5.34 0.37 8.13
N ARG A 20 -6.55 0.55 7.62
CA ARG A 20 -7.72 0.85 8.43
C ARG A 20 -8.08 -0.33 9.33
N GLU A 21 -8.19 -1.53 8.77
CA GLU A 21 -8.53 -2.75 9.50
C GLU A 21 -7.49 -3.05 10.59
N ALA A 22 -6.20 -2.90 10.29
CA ALA A 22 -5.11 -3.07 11.25
C ALA A 22 -5.18 -2.06 12.40
N TRP A 23 -5.60 -0.81 12.13
CA TRP A 23 -5.82 0.19 13.17
C TRP A 23 -7.07 -0.09 14.01
N GLU A 24 -8.16 -0.53 13.37
CA GLU A 24 -9.42 -0.85 14.06
C GLU A 24 -9.30 -2.11 14.93
N LEU A 25 -8.67 -3.17 14.42
CA LEU A 25 -8.55 -4.47 15.08
C LEU A 25 -7.39 -4.51 16.08
N CYS A 26 -6.21 -4.06 15.65
CA CYS A 26 -4.97 -4.24 16.39
C CYS A 26 -4.38 -2.92 16.91
N ARG A 27 -4.98 -1.76 16.59
CA ARG A 27 -4.42 -0.43 16.89
C ARG A 27 -2.97 -0.29 16.42
N THR A 28 -2.63 -0.96 15.31
CA THR A 28 -1.27 -0.98 14.77
C THR A 28 -1.18 -0.14 13.50
N CYS A 29 -0.06 0.56 13.33
CA CYS A 29 0.24 1.31 12.13
C CYS A 29 0.94 0.39 11.13
N VAL A 30 0.29 0.11 10.00
CA VAL A 30 0.92 -0.62 8.90
C VAL A 30 1.81 0.34 8.12
N SER A 31 3.12 0.07 8.14
CA SER A 31 4.14 0.87 7.46
C SER A 31 4.36 0.41 6.01
N PHE A 32 4.95 1.28 5.19
CA PHE A 32 5.34 0.95 3.81
C PHE A 32 6.10 -0.37 3.70
N SER A 33 7.05 -0.63 4.61
CA SER A 33 7.89 -1.83 4.58
C SER A 33 7.07 -3.12 4.72
N MET A 34 6.00 -3.12 5.53
CA MET A 34 5.13 -4.28 5.68
C MET A 34 4.32 -4.55 4.40
N GLN A 35 3.73 -3.51 3.82
CA GLN A 35 2.98 -3.64 2.57
C GLN A 35 3.88 -3.98 1.38
N SER A 36 5.09 -3.42 1.32
CA SER A 36 6.07 -3.78 0.29
C SER A 36 6.52 -5.23 0.41
N ALA A 37 6.51 -5.82 1.61
CA ALA A 37 6.80 -7.24 1.80
C ALA A 37 5.63 -8.15 1.36
N GLN A 38 4.41 -7.62 1.30
CA GLN A 38 3.22 -8.33 0.79
C GLN A 38 3.06 -8.22 -0.74
N LEU A 39 3.70 -7.24 -1.39
CA LEU A 39 3.68 -7.09 -2.85
C LEU A 39 4.03 -8.37 -3.63
N PRO A 40 5.05 -9.17 -3.26
CA PRO A 40 5.35 -10.42 -3.93
C PRO A 40 4.18 -11.40 -3.83
N ALA A 41 3.60 -11.57 -2.64
CA ALA A 41 2.45 -12.45 -2.43
C ALA A 41 1.20 -11.97 -3.20
N CYS A 42 0.96 -10.67 -3.26
CA CYS A 42 -0.13 -10.10 -4.07
C CYS A 42 0.09 -10.32 -5.57
N LYS A 43 1.34 -10.28 -6.06
CA LYS A 43 1.67 -10.60 -7.47
C LYS A 43 1.49 -12.08 -7.80
N GLU A 44 1.71 -12.96 -6.83
CA GLU A 44 1.45 -14.39 -7.00
C GLU A 44 -0.05 -14.69 -7.00
N ALA A 45 -0.82 -14.00 -6.15
CA ALA A 45 -2.27 -14.12 -6.11
C ALA A 45 -2.96 -13.51 -7.35
N ASP A 46 -2.41 -12.42 -7.89
CA ASP A 46 -2.97 -11.73 -9.04
C ASP A 46 -1.90 -11.46 -10.11
N PRO A 47 -1.92 -12.20 -11.24
CA PRO A 47 -0.95 -12.01 -12.31
C PRO A 47 -1.10 -10.66 -13.02
N ALA A 48 -2.21 -9.94 -12.86
CA ALA A 48 -2.35 -8.58 -13.41
C ALA A 48 -1.53 -7.56 -12.59
N LEU A 49 -1.37 -7.78 -11.28
CA LEU A 49 -0.38 -7.07 -10.45
C LEU A 49 1.06 -7.39 -10.87
N GLY A 50 1.33 -8.63 -11.29
CA GLY A 50 2.62 -9.02 -11.87
C GLY A 50 2.95 -8.28 -13.18
N ASN A 51 1.94 -7.90 -13.95
CA ASN A 51 2.09 -7.14 -15.19
C ASN A 51 2.41 -5.64 -14.96
N VAL A 52 2.28 -5.15 -13.72
CA VAL A 52 2.64 -3.78 -13.34
C VAL A 52 4.09 -3.72 -12.84
N TYR A 53 4.85 -2.72 -13.31
CA TYR A 53 6.22 -2.49 -12.86
C TYR A 53 6.29 -2.28 -11.34
N SER A 54 7.25 -2.94 -10.68
CA SER A 54 7.48 -2.82 -9.24
C SER A 54 7.64 -1.36 -8.76
N GLN A 55 8.22 -0.49 -9.59
CA GLN A 55 8.34 0.94 -9.30
C GLN A 55 7.00 1.65 -9.16
N VAL A 56 6.01 1.28 -9.99
CA VAL A 56 4.67 1.87 -9.93
C VAL A 56 3.96 1.43 -8.65
N LEU A 57 4.09 0.16 -8.28
CA LEU A 57 3.54 -0.38 -7.03
C LEU A 57 4.17 0.33 -5.81
N GLN A 58 5.48 0.54 -5.83
CA GLN A 58 6.18 1.31 -4.79
C GLN A 58 5.72 2.77 -4.76
N ASP A 59 5.57 3.46 -5.89
CA ASP A 59 5.08 4.85 -5.93
C ASP A 59 3.66 4.96 -5.34
N VAL A 60 2.77 4.01 -5.67
CA VAL A 60 1.40 3.95 -5.13
C VAL A 60 1.43 3.80 -3.60
N LEU A 61 2.22 2.86 -3.07
CA LEU A 61 2.36 2.66 -1.63
C LEU A 61 2.98 3.89 -0.94
N HIS A 62 4.01 4.51 -1.53
CA HIS A 62 4.58 5.75 -1.02
C HIS A 62 3.58 6.90 -0.99
N ARG A 63 2.69 6.99 -1.99
CA ARG A 63 1.61 7.98 -2.00
C ARG A 63 0.61 7.73 -0.88
N VAL A 64 0.15 6.49 -0.71
CA VAL A 64 -0.73 6.10 0.42
C VAL A 64 -0.09 6.49 1.74
N ASP A 65 1.18 6.16 1.90
CA ASP A 65 1.93 6.46 3.12
C ASP A 65 2.02 7.96 3.37
N ARG A 66 2.31 8.74 2.34
CA ARG A 66 2.41 10.19 2.42
C ARG A 66 1.07 10.85 2.73
N THR A 67 -0.04 10.39 2.14
CA THR A 67 -1.38 10.89 2.50
C THR A 67 -1.72 10.48 3.93
N TYR A 68 -1.49 9.24 4.33
CA TYR A 68 -1.78 8.78 5.68
C TYR A 68 -0.97 9.54 6.73
N HIS A 69 0.32 9.78 6.47
CA HIS A 69 1.18 10.62 7.29
C HIS A 69 0.70 12.08 7.29
N SER A 70 0.28 12.62 6.14
CA SER A 70 -0.25 13.99 6.08
C SER A 70 -1.59 14.14 6.84
N PHE A 71 -2.38 13.07 6.97
CA PHE A 71 -3.62 13.06 7.76
C PHE A 71 -3.38 12.73 9.24
N GLY A 72 -2.35 11.94 9.56
CA GLY A 72 -2.08 11.43 10.92
C GLY A 72 -0.93 12.11 11.66
N ALA A 73 -0.07 12.87 10.97
CA ALA A 73 1.20 13.33 11.53
C ALA A 73 1.43 14.83 11.30
N ALA A 74 0.89 15.58 12.25
CA ALA A 74 1.69 16.52 13.03
C ALA A 74 2.54 15.78 14.10
N GLY A 75 2.99 14.55 13.84
CA GLY A 75 3.56 13.66 14.86
C GLY A 75 4.41 12.56 14.24
N ASP A 76 5.71 12.83 14.14
CA ASP A 76 6.82 11.90 14.34
C ASP A 76 6.57 10.40 14.03
N PHE A 77 6.90 10.00 12.81
CA PHE A 77 7.35 8.62 12.60
C PHE A 77 8.38 8.59 11.46
N ARG A 78 9.55 9.16 11.75
CA ARG A 78 10.76 8.91 10.96
C ARG A 78 11.38 7.60 11.43
N ALA A 79 11.70 6.78 10.43
CA ALA A 79 12.82 5.86 10.39
C ALA A 79 12.82 4.68 11.37
N SER A 80 12.69 3.48 10.80
CA SER A 80 13.80 2.53 10.86
C SER A 80 13.88 1.73 9.58
#